data_AF-A0A2S0L6D6-F1
#
_entry.id   AF-A0A2S0L6D6-F1
#
_cell.length_a   1.000
_cell.length_b   1.000
_cell.length_c   1.000
_cell.angle_alpha   90.00
_cell.angle_beta   90.00
_cell.angle_gamma   90.00
#
_symmetry.space_group_name_H-M   'P 1'
#
loop_
_entity.id
_entity.type
_entity.pdbx_description
1 polymer ?
#
loop_
_entity_poly.entity_id
_entity_poly.type
_entity_poly.pdbx_seq_one_letter_code
_entity_poly.pdbx_strand_id
1 'polypeptide(L)'
;MCFKRLGIKIDEICRKRAGFDGAIHFIPGLLKDEYKFRSIDMNTVKMIIEQAMGYEEQCATYTSELYNEDVQLISKDGRLYYLPE
;
A
#
# COMPACT_ATOMS: atom_id res chain seq x y z
N MET A 1 2.64 -3.23 10.48
CA MET A 1 3.41 -2.09 9.94
C MET A 1 3.13 -1.93 8.45
N CYS A 2 2.55 -0.80 8.06
CA CYS A 2 1.99 -0.58 6.71
C CYS A 2 3.04 -0.63 5.60
N PHE A 3 4.27 -0.24 5.92
CA PHE A 3 5.38 -0.23 4.98
C PHE A 3 5.75 -1.63 4.45
N LYS A 4 5.49 -2.71 5.21
CA LYS A 4 5.78 -4.08 4.76
C LYS A 4 4.98 -4.46 3.49
N ARG A 5 3.72 -4.02 3.39
CA ARG A 5 2.87 -4.25 2.21
C ARG A 5 3.37 -3.52 0.96
N LEU A 6 4.08 -2.41 1.14
CA LEU A 6 4.69 -1.64 0.06
C LEU A 6 6.05 -2.22 -0.40
N GLY A 7 6.45 -3.38 0.16
CA GLY A 7 7.73 -4.01 -0.16
C GLY A 7 8.93 -3.21 0.35
N ILE A 8 8.75 -2.45 1.44
CA ILE A 8 9.82 -1.71 2.11
C ILE A 8 10.41 -2.60 3.21
N LYS A 9 11.73 -2.79 3.18
CA LYS A 9 12.49 -3.50 4.19
C LYS A 9 13.36 -2.50 4.94
N ILE A 10 12.94 -2.16 6.16
CA ILE A 10 13.61 -1.17 7.01
C ILE A 10 14.99 -1.68 7.46
N ASP A 11 15.09 -2.98 7.81
CA ASP A 11 16.35 -3.59 8.28
C ASP A 11 17.43 -3.62 7.18
N GLU A 12 17.02 -3.75 5.91
CA GLU A 12 17.91 -3.77 4.75
C GLU A 12 18.04 -2.38 4.08
N ILE A 13 17.38 -1.34 4.61
CA ILE A 13 17.35 0.03 4.07
C ILE A 13 17.05 0.03 2.56
N CYS A 14 16.06 -0.78 2.15
CA CYS A 14 15.72 -0.96 0.74
C CYS A 14 14.21 -1.07 0.51
N ARG A 15 13.80 -0.86 -0.74
CA ARG A 15 12.42 -1.07 -1.19
C ARG A 15 12.36 -1.83 -2.50
N LYS A 16 11.27 -2.56 -2.71
CA LYS A 16 10.98 -3.21 -3.99
C LYS A 16 10.92 -2.16 -5.11
N ARG A 17 11.54 -2.47 -6.25
CA ARG A 17 11.41 -1.66 -7.48
C ARG A 17 9.99 -1.79 -8.02
N ALA A 18 9.47 -0.68 -8.53
CA ALA A 18 8.12 -0.58 -9.08
C ALA A 18 8.12 0.39 -10.27
N GLY A 19 7.04 0.39 -11.05
CA GLY A 19 6.92 1.20 -12.26
C GLY A 19 7.96 0.85 -13.31
N PHE A 20 8.42 1.85 -14.06
CA PHE A 20 9.37 1.66 -15.16
C PHE A 20 10.72 1.06 -14.71
N ASP A 21 11.23 1.51 -13.56
CA ASP A 21 12.44 0.95 -12.94
C ASP A 21 12.26 -0.55 -12.60
N GLY A 22 11.06 -0.93 -12.15
CA GLY A 22 10.70 -2.33 -11.94
C GLY A 22 10.64 -3.15 -13.23
N ALA A 23 10.11 -2.58 -14.32
CA ALA A 23 10.04 -3.25 -15.62
C ALA A 23 11.44 -3.53 -16.20
N ILE A 24 12.36 -2.56 -16.12
CA ILE A 24 13.75 -2.74 -16.56
C ILE A 24 14.44 -3.86 -15.77
N HIS A 25 14.20 -3.90 -14.45
CA HIS A 25 14.83 -4.87 -13.57
C HIS A 25 14.05 -6.18 -13.43
N PHE A 26 13.03 -6.41 -14.27
CA PHE A 26 12.23 -7.64 -14.23
C PHE A 26 13.10 -8.86 -14.58
N ILE A 27 13.76 -8.85 -15.74
CA ILE A 27 14.61 -9.97 -16.19
C ILE A 27 15.81 -10.18 -15.25
N PRO A 28 16.60 -9.14 -14.88
CA PRO A 28 17.65 -9.29 -13.86
C PRO A 28 17.14 -9.87 -12.54
N GLY A 29 15.95 -9.44 -12.11
CA GLY A 29 15.29 -9.93 -10.90
C GLY A 29 14.92 -11.42 -10.94
N LEU A 30 14.71 -12.00 -12.12
CA LEU A 30 14.49 -13.45 -12.25
C LEU A 30 15.77 -14.27 -12.00
N LEU A 31 16.94 -13.67 -12.23
CA LEU A 31 18.24 -14.32 -12.03
C LEU A 31 18.74 -14.18 -10.60
N LYS A 32 18.57 -12.99 -10.00
CA LYS A 32 18.89 -12.73 -8.59
C LYS A 32 17.91 -11.78 -7.95
N ASP A 33 17.45 -12.14 -6.75
CA ASP A 33 16.46 -11.37 -6.00
C ASP A 33 16.92 -9.96 -5.62
N GLU A 34 18.23 -9.74 -5.44
CA GLU A 34 18.80 -8.42 -5.12
C GLU A 34 18.40 -7.34 -6.14
N TYR A 35 18.27 -7.69 -7.41
CA TYR A 35 17.88 -6.75 -8.46
C TYR A 35 16.42 -6.31 -8.38
N LYS A 36 15.57 -7.05 -7.64
CA LYS A 36 14.17 -6.65 -7.39
C LYS A 36 14.08 -5.46 -6.43
N PHE A 37 15.17 -5.10 -5.75
CA PHE A 37 15.21 -4.06 -4.74
C PHE A 37 16.15 -2.91 -5.11
N ARG A 38 15.93 -1.77 -4.47
CA ARG A 38 16.82 -0.60 -4.51
C ARG A 38 16.95 -0.01 -3.12
N SER A 39 18.11 0.56 -2.83
CA SER A 39 18.32 1.31 -1.60
C SER A 39 17.40 2.54 -1.53
N ILE A 40 17.10 2.94 -0.31
CA ILE A 40 16.41 4.17 0.03
C ILE A 40 17.26 4.99 1.00
N ASP A 41 17.08 6.30 1.01
CA ASP A 41 17.82 7.17 1.90
C ASP A 41 17.43 6.93 3.37
N MET A 42 18.40 7.06 4.29
CA MET A 42 18.15 6.83 5.72
C MET A 42 17.15 7.84 6.31
N ASN A 43 17.09 9.07 5.80
CA ASN A 43 16.07 10.02 6.24
C ASN A 43 14.68 9.58 5.77
N THR A 44 14.57 8.97 4.59
CA THR A 44 13.31 8.38 4.13
C THR A 44 12.89 7.23 5.04
N VAL A 45 13.84 6.38 5.47
CA VAL A 45 13.58 5.31 6.45
C VAL A 45 13.04 5.89 7.76
N LYS A 46 13.66 6.94 8.30
CA LYS A 46 13.19 7.62 9.52
C LYS A 46 11.77 8.14 9.38
N MET A 47 11.46 8.85 8.29
CA MET A 47 10.12 9.34 8.02
C MET A 47 9.08 8.20 7.96
N ILE A 48 9.43 7.06 7.35
CA ILE A 48 8.54 5.90 7.28
C ILE A 48 8.28 5.33 8.68
N ILE A 49 9.32 5.23 9.53
CA ILE A 49 9.18 4.73 10.91
C ILE A 49 8.30 5.68 11.72
N GLU A 50 8.55 6.99 11.66
CA GLU A 50 7.77 8.01 12.36
C GLU A 50 6.29 7.96 11.96
N GLN A 51 6.01 7.89 10.65
CA GLN A 51 4.64 7.76 10.14
C GLN A 51 3.98 6.44 10.57
N ALA A 52 4.74 5.34 10.62
CA ALA A 52 4.21 4.05 11.01
C ALA A 52 3.92 3.95 12.51
N MET A 53 4.69 4.64 13.35
CA MET A 53 4.45 4.75 14.80
C MET A 53 3.27 5.66 15.13
N GLY A 54 3.02 6.71 14.34
CA GLY A 54 1.88 7.61 14.55
C GLY A 54 0.52 7.04 14.11
N TYR A 55 0.48 5.89 13.44
CA TYR A 55 -0.70 5.30 12.79
C TYR A 55 -0.90 3.81 13.12
N GLU A 56 -0.61 3.36 14.35
CA GLU A 56 -0.73 1.93 14.70
C GLU A 56 -2.14 1.33 14.45
N GLU A 57 -3.20 2.13 14.55
CA GLU A 57 -4.59 1.64 14.47
C GLU A 57 -5.16 1.54 13.04
N GLN A 58 -4.65 2.30 12.07
CA GLN A 58 -5.24 2.38 10.71
C GLN A 58 -4.67 1.40 9.70
N CYS A 59 -3.69 0.60 10.11
CA CYS A 59 -3.04 -0.35 9.22
C CYS A 59 -3.91 -1.60 8.93
N ALA A 60 -4.90 -1.86 9.79
CA ALA A 60 -5.95 -2.85 9.58
C ALA A 60 -7.13 -2.28 8.75
N THR A 61 -7.28 -0.96 8.68
CA THR A 61 -8.52 -0.32 8.19
C THR A 61 -8.54 -0.08 6.67
N TYR A 62 -7.44 -0.29 5.94
CA TYR A 62 -7.47 -0.27 4.46
C TYR A 62 -7.97 -1.57 3.81
N THR A 63 -8.40 -2.54 4.62
CA THR A 63 -9.34 -3.59 4.20
C THR A 63 -10.70 -3.40 4.85
N SER A 64 -10.98 -2.21 5.43
CA SER A 64 -12.32 -1.88 5.90
C SER A 64 -13.28 -2.28 4.80
N GLU A 65 -14.11 -3.21 5.18
CA GLU A 65 -15.23 -3.82 4.47
C GLU A 65 -16.30 -2.76 4.11
N LEU A 66 -15.92 -1.49 3.97
CA LEU A 66 -16.76 -0.34 3.68
C LEU A 66 -17.58 -0.50 2.38
N TYR A 67 -17.14 -1.42 1.50
CA TYR A 67 -17.83 -1.81 0.27
C TYR A 67 -18.30 -3.27 0.26
N ASN A 68 -18.07 -4.03 1.33
CA ASN A 68 -18.57 -5.39 1.49
C ASN A 68 -19.91 -5.43 2.24
N GLU A 69 -20.31 -4.33 2.88
CA GLU A 69 -21.63 -4.22 3.48
C GLU A 69 -22.69 -4.04 2.38
N ASP A 70 -23.77 -4.83 2.47
CA ASP A 70 -24.92 -4.69 1.59
C ASP A 70 -25.57 -3.31 1.83
N VAL A 71 -25.58 -2.47 0.81
CA VAL A 71 -26.15 -1.12 0.88
C VAL A 71 -27.54 -1.08 0.25
N GLN A 72 -28.50 -0.47 0.94
CA GLN A 72 -29.83 -0.24 0.38
C GLN A 72 -29.81 0.95 -0.58
N LEU A 73 -30.23 0.72 -1.82
CA LEU A 73 -30.36 1.74 -2.84
C LEU A 73 -31.84 1.95 -3.16
N ILE A 74 -32.28 3.21 -3.20
CA ILE A 74 -33.63 3.58 -3.64
C ILE A 74 -33.58 4.36 -4.94
N SER A 75 -34.57 4.16 -5.81
CA SER A 75 -34.77 4.97 -7.00
C SER A 75 -35.93 5.95 -6.77
N LYS A 76 -35.68 7.22 -7.01
CA LYS A 76 -36.69 8.28 -6.96
C LYS A 76 -36.40 9.33 -8.01
N ASP A 77 -37.41 9.74 -8.76
CA ASP A 77 -37.32 10.79 -9.79
C ASP A 77 -36.18 10.56 -10.82
N GLY A 78 -35.96 9.29 -11.20
CA GLY A 78 -34.90 8.89 -12.13
C GLY A 78 -33.47 8.95 -11.56
N ARG A 79 -33.32 9.14 -10.25
CA ARG A 79 -32.03 9.19 -9.54
C ARG A 79 -31.92 8.02 -8.56
N LEU A 80 -30.68 7.60 -8.31
CA LEU A 80 -30.34 6.53 -7.37
C LEU A 80 -29.77 7.17 -6.09
N TYR A 81 -30.27 6.75 -4.93
CA TYR A 81 -29.85 7.26 -3.63
C TYR A 81 -29.43 6.12 -2.73
N TYR A 82 -28.39 6.37 -1.92
CA TYR A 82 -28.01 5.54 -0.80
C TYR A 82 -28.93 5.82 0.39
N LEU A 83 -29.46 4.77 1.02
CA LEU A 83 -30.20 4.87 2.27
C LEU A 83 -29.31 4.34 3.41
N PRO A 84 -28.71 5.22 4.23
CA PRO A 84 -28.06 4.79 5.46
C PRO A 84 -29.10 4.25 6.45
N GLU A 85 -28.71 3.27 7.27
CA GLU A 85 -29.49 2.86 8.45
C GLU A 85 -29.69 4.02 9.44
#